data_AF-J9FTM2-F1
#
_entry.id   AF-J9FTM2-F1
#
_cell.length_a   1.000
_cell.length_b   1.000
_cell.length_c   1.000
_cell.angle_alpha   90.00
_cell.angle_beta   90.00
_cell.angle_gamma   90.00
#
_symmetry.space_group_name_H-M   'P 1'
#
loop_
_entity.id
_entity.type
_entity.pdbx_description
1 polymer ?
#
loop_
_entity_poly.entity_id
_entity_poly.type
_entity_poly.pdbx_seq_one_letter_code
_entity_poly.pdbx_strand_id
1 'polypeptide(L)'
;MKTETNKLNHLGIDYLVRRSTLGEANQRCSQEFFCKVYASLLKRYSPFLADSRALGEEKQWEKALYMIDSTTITLFDNILKGVGRYPKSGKKKGGMKVHTVMKYHVGVPMVVQLTSAAKHDHYLLKEVHLP
;
A
#
# COMPACT_ATOMS: atom_id res chain seq x y z
N MET A 1 -26.33 5.94 -1.51
CA MET A 1 -26.95 5.26 -2.67
C MET A 1 -28.18 4.41 -2.33
N LYS A 2 -28.70 4.42 -1.08
CA LYS A 2 -29.86 3.58 -0.68
C LYS A 2 -31.25 4.16 -1.00
N THR A 3 -31.33 5.40 -1.48
CA THR A 3 -32.61 6.15 -1.53
C THR A 3 -33.33 6.09 -2.88
N GLU A 4 -32.72 5.55 -3.93
CA GLU A 4 -33.28 5.60 -5.31
C GLU A 4 -33.74 4.22 -5.82
N THR A 5 -33.63 3.16 -5.00
CA THR A 5 -33.86 1.76 -5.41
C THR A 5 -35.28 1.52 -5.92
N ASN A 6 -36.28 2.16 -5.30
CA ASN A 6 -37.69 2.03 -5.69
C ASN A 6 -38.00 2.67 -7.05
N LYS A 7 -37.14 3.56 -7.56
CA LYS A 7 -37.37 4.23 -8.85
C LYS A 7 -36.97 3.37 -10.04
N LEU A 8 -36.32 2.22 -9.87
CA LEU A 8 -35.82 1.40 -10.98
C LEU A 8 -36.71 0.18 -11.30
N ASN A 9 -37.70 -0.11 -10.46
CA ASN A 9 -38.62 -1.23 -10.65
C ASN A 9 -39.40 -1.17 -11.96
N HIS A 10 -39.75 0.04 -12.44
CA HIS A 10 -40.47 0.22 -13.70
C HIS A 10 -39.63 -0.11 -14.95
N LEU A 11 -38.31 -0.25 -14.80
CA LEU A 11 -37.40 -0.68 -15.86
C LEU A 11 -37.12 -2.20 -15.81
N GLY A 12 -37.84 -2.95 -14.95
CA GLY A 12 -37.62 -4.39 -14.76
C GLY A 12 -36.35 -4.73 -13.99
N ILE A 13 -35.72 -3.74 -13.34
CA ILE A 13 -34.53 -3.94 -12.51
C ILE A 13 -35.00 -4.10 -11.06
N ASP A 14 -35.24 -5.34 -10.65
CA ASP A 14 -35.71 -5.73 -9.30
C ASP A 14 -34.57 -5.95 -8.29
N TYR A 15 -33.33 -6.04 -8.77
CA TYR A 15 -32.13 -6.18 -7.96
C TYR A 15 -31.06 -5.14 -8.33
N LEU A 16 -30.72 -4.28 -7.37
CA LEU A 16 -29.46 -3.52 -7.43
C LEU A 16 -28.37 -4.30 -6.73
N VAL A 17 -27.27 -4.55 -7.45
CA VAL A 17 -26.01 -5.01 -6.86
C VAL A 17 -25.65 -4.03 -5.75
N ARG A 18 -25.76 -4.49 -4.49
CA ARG A 18 -25.19 -3.77 -3.35
C ARG A 18 -23.69 -3.72 -3.64
N ARG A 19 -23.15 -2.55 -3.92
CA ARG A 19 -21.71 -2.37 -4.10
C ARG A 19 -21.02 -2.60 -2.75
N SER A 20 -20.84 -3.86 -2.35
CA SER A 20 -19.84 -4.21 -1.35
C SER A 20 -18.50 -4.02 -2.03
N THR A 21 -17.82 -2.91 -1.73
CA THR A 21 -16.45 -2.74 -2.20
C THR A 21 -15.54 -3.68 -1.41
N LEU A 22 -14.40 -4.06 -1.99
CA LEU A 22 -13.35 -4.75 -1.23
C LEU A 22 -13.00 -4.00 0.06
N GLY A 23 -13.08 -2.66 0.04
CA GLY A 23 -12.92 -1.82 1.23
C GLY A 23 -13.96 -2.08 2.31
N GLU A 24 -15.25 -2.19 1.96
CA GLU A 24 -16.31 -2.51 2.94
C GLU A 24 -16.18 -3.92 3.52
N ALA A 25 -15.73 -4.88 2.72
CA ALA A 25 -15.41 -6.23 3.22
C ALA A 25 -14.21 -6.19 4.18
N ASN A 26 -13.15 -5.47 3.79
CA ASN A 26 -11.93 -5.31 4.59
C ASN A 26 -12.16 -4.58 5.92
N GLN A 27 -13.18 -3.72 6.03
CA GLN A 27 -13.56 -3.07 7.30
C GLN A 27 -13.95 -4.07 8.39
N ARG A 28 -14.35 -5.29 8.02
CA ARG A 28 -14.69 -6.37 8.96
C ARG A 28 -13.49 -7.22 9.35
N CYS A 29 -12.34 -7.00 8.72
CA CYS A 29 -11.11 -7.73 8.99
C CYS A 29 -10.24 -6.92 9.97
N SER A 30 -9.78 -7.56 11.04
CA SER A 30 -8.82 -6.95 11.95
C SER A 30 -7.45 -6.82 11.31
N GLN A 31 -6.61 -5.92 11.82
CA GLN A 31 -5.19 -5.82 11.42
C GLN A 31 -4.47 -7.18 11.57
N GLU A 32 -4.80 -7.94 12.61
CA GLU A 32 -4.20 -9.24 12.87
C GLU A 32 -4.51 -10.26 11.76
N PHE A 33 -5.72 -10.23 11.19
CA PHE A 33 -6.07 -11.07 10.05
C PHE A 33 -5.15 -10.78 8.86
N PHE A 34 -4.94 -9.51 8.50
CA PHE A 34 -4.05 -9.14 7.40
C PHE A 34 -2.60 -9.55 7.67
N CYS A 35 -2.14 -9.39 8.91
CA CYS A 35 -0.81 -9.84 9.33
C CYS A 35 -0.64 -11.36 9.12
N LYS A 36 -1.63 -12.16 9.56
CA LYS A 36 -1.62 -13.62 9.39
C LYS A 36 -1.65 -14.03 7.91
N VAL A 37 -2.49 -13.39 7.10
CA VAL A 37 -2.55 -13.65 5.65
C VAL A 37 -1.21 -13.33 4.99
N TYR A 38 -0.63 -12.15 5.26
CA TYR A 38 0.68 -11.77 4.75
C TYR A 38 1.76 -12.77 5.15
N ALA A 39 1.86 -13.11 6.43
CA ALA A 39 2.86 -14.07 6.93
C ALA A 39 2.70 -15.45 6.28
N SER A 40 1.46 -15.92 6.10
CA SER A 40 1.18 -17.19 5.43
C SER A 40 1.59 -17.18 3.95
N LEU A 41 1.29 -16.09 3.24
CA LEU A 41 1.67 -15.92 1.84
C LEU A 41 3.19 -15.82 1.70
N LEU A 42 3.83 -15.01 2.54
CA LEU A 42 5.28 -14.87 2.56
C LEU A 42 5.92 -16.24 2.75
N LYS A 43 5.54 -17.00 3.78
CA LYS A 43 6.07 -18.35 4.03
C LYS A 43 5.88 -19.28 2.83
N ARG A 44 4.71 -19.24 2.18
CA ARG A 44 4.40 -20.10 1.03
C ARG A 44 5.25 -19.76 -0.20
N TYR A 45 5.53 -18.49 -0.42
CA TYR A 45 6.14 -17.98 -1.64
C TYR A 45 7.62 -17.61 -1.50
N SER A 46 8.16 -17.52 -0.27
CA SER A 46 9.57 -17.25 0.01
C SER A 46 10.58 -18.01 -0.84
N PRO A 47 10.39 -19.31 -1.18
CA PRO A 47 11.36 -20.03 -2.00
C PRO A 47 11.66 -19.43 -3.37
N PHE A 48 10.70 -18.70 -3.97
CA PHE A 48 10.81 -18.18 -5.34
C PHE A 48 10.45 -16.69 -5.50
N LEU A 49 10.15 -15.96 -4.42
CA LEU A 49 9.89 -14.51 -4.49
C LEU A 49 11.12 -13.71 -4.96
N ALA A 50 12.32 -14.19 -4.66
CA ALA A 50 13.55 -13.57 -5.11
C ALA A 50 13.91 -14.11 -6.50
N ASP A 51 13.39 -13.42 -7.52
CA ASP A 51 13.47 -13.74 -8.96
C ASP A 51 14.82 -13.42 -9.59
N SER A 52 15.56 -12.47 -9.01
CA SER A 52 16.80 -11.90 -9.55
C SER A 52 18.07 -12.54 -8.96
N ARG A 53 17.93 -13.65 -8.22
CA ARG A 53 19.07 -14.30 -7.56
C ARG A 53 19.92 -15.07 -8.57
N ALA A 54 21.21 -14.82 -8.56
CA ALA A 54 22.16 -15.78 -9.11
C ALA A 54 22.09 -17.05 -8.24
N LEU A 55 21.89 -18.23 -8.85
CA LEU A 55 21.91 -19.54 -8.18
C LEU A 55 23.31 -19.94 -7.63
N GLY A 56 24.20 -18.97 -7.41
CA GLY A 56 25.60 -19.15 -6.97
C GLY A 56 25.82 -18.77 -5.49
N GLU A 57 27.07 -18.46 -5.15
CA GLU A 57 27.47 -18.09 -3.79
C GLU A 57 26.81 -16.76 -3.35
N GLU A 58 25.75 -16.86 -2.53
CA GLU A 58 25.21 -15.71 -1.80
C GLU A 58 26.32 -15.10 -0.94
N LYS A 59 26.66 -13.84 -1.20
CA LYS A 59 27.68 -13.16 -0.42
C LYS A 59 27.10 -12.87 0.96
N GLN A 60 27.88 -13.12 2.02
CA GLN A 60 27.39 -12.92 3.38
C GLN A 60 26.87 -11.50 3.64
N TRP A 61 27.43 -10.48 2.97
CA TRP A 61 26.97 -9.10 3.09
C TRP A 61 25.57 -8.86 2.50
N GLU A 62 25.13 -9.64 1.52
CA GLU A 62 23.80 -9.49 0.89
C GLU A 62 22.69 -9.83 1.89
N LYS A 63 22.98 -10.69 2.87
CA LYS A 63 22.05 -11.04 3.97
C LYS A 63 21.83 -9.88 4.94
N ALA A 64 22.79 -8.96 5.01
CA ALA A 64 22.74 -7.73 5.81
C ALA A 64 22.28 -6.50 5.00
N LEU A 65 22.07 -6.63 3.69
CA LEU A 65 21.64 -5.50 2.85
C LEU A 65 20.13 -5.24 3.01
N TYR A 66 19.81 -4.00 3.37
CA TYR A 66 18.46 -3.45 3.37
C TYR A 66 18.39 -2.30 2.38
N MET A 67 17.32 -2.30 1.58
CA MET A 67 17.02 -1.27 0.60
C MET A 67 15.87 -0.41 1.11
N ILE A 68 15.98 0.89 0.88
CA ILE A 68 14.92 1.85 1.20
C ILE A 68 14.47 2.48 -0.09
N ASP A 69 13.16 2.51 -0.30
CA ASP A 69 12.55 3.19 -1.42
C ASP A 69 11.25 3.88 -0.98
N SER A 70 10.86 4.94 -1.69
CA SER A 70 9.63 5.66 -1.43
C SER A 70 8.85 5.93 -2.71
N THR A 71 7.54 5.71 -2.67
CA THR A 71 6.63 5.97 -3.80
C THR A 71 5.57 6.97 -3.37
N THR A 72 5.26 7.94 -4.23
CA THR A 72 4.18 8.91 -4.00
C THR A 72 2.96 8.55 -4.83
N ILE A 73 1.81 8.38 -4.18
CA ILE A 73 0.52 8.10 -4.77
C ILE A 73 -0.34 9.35 -4.69
N THR A 74 -0.84 9.83 -5.83
CA THR A 74 -1.74 10.99 -5.87
C THR A 74 -3.15 10.59 -5.44
N LEU A 75 -3.78 11.37 -4.57
CA LEU A 75 -5.13 11.13 -4.08
C LEU A 75 -6.17 11.93 -4.86
N PHE A 76 -7.43 11.48 -4.84
CA PHE A 76 -8.55 12.24 -5.39
C PHE A 76 -8.98 13.41 -4.49
N ASP A 77 -8.70 13.32 -3.20
CA ASP A 77 -9.02 14.31 -2.18
C ASP A 77 -7.73 14.89 -1.54
N ASN A 78 -7.83 15.97 -0.77
CA ASN A 78 -6.71 16.69 -0.17
C ASN A 78 -6.41 16.32 1.30
N ILE A 79 -6.99 15.20 1.78
CA ILE A 79 -6.82 14.67 3.16
C ILE A 79 -5.34 14.61 3.58
N LEU A 80 -4.47 14.15 2.68
CA LEU A 80 -3.01 14.17 2.88
C LEU A 80 -2.37 15.20 1.94
N LYS A 81 -1.51 16.06 2.47
CA LYS A 81 -0.89 17.15 1.71
C LYS A 81 -0.02 16.62 0.56
N GLY A 82 -0.39 16.97 -0.67
CA GLY A 82 0.37 16.64 -1.88
C GLY A 82 1.66 17.47 -2.04
N VAL A 83 2.59 16.95 -2.83
CA VAL A 83 3.83 17.64 -3.24
C VAL A 83 3.59 18.63 -4.39
N GLY A 84 4.61 19.40 -4.76
CA GLY A 84 4.56 20.32 -5.90
C GLY A 84 3.83 21.64 -5.62
N ARG A 85 3.76 22.49 -6.64
CA ARG A 85 3.18 23.84 -6.58
C ARG A 85 1.65 23.79 -6.51
N TYR A 86 1.06 24.84 -5.93
CA TYR A 86 -0.38 25.05 -6.07
C TYR A 86 -0.72 25.42 -7.52
N PRO A 87 -1.79 24.84 -8.09
CA PRO A 87 -2.20 25.19 -9.44
C PRO A 87 -2.71 26.64 -9.47
N LYS A 88 -2.51 27.34 -10.60
CA LYS A 88 -2.98 28.72 -10.80
C LYS A 88 -4.52 28.80 -10.79
N SER A 89 -5.19 27.74 -11.20
CA SER A 89 -6.64 27.58 -11.18
C SER A 89 -7.00 26.13 -10.82
N GLY A 90 -8.18 25.92 -10.23
CA GLY A 90 -8.66 24.60 -9.80
C GLY A 90 -8.19 24.18 -8.40
N LYS A 91 -8.46 22.92 -8.04
CA LYS A 91 -8.16 22.36 -6.71
C LYS A 91 -6.86 21.54 -6.73
N LYS A 92 -6.05 21.67 -5.67
CA LYS A 92 -4.85 20.84 -5.48
C LYS A 92 -5.26 19.47 -4.94
N LYS A 93 -4.80 18.40 -5.61
CA LYS A 93 -4.94 17.03 -5.13
C LYS A 93 -4.02 16.78 -3.93
N GLY A 94 -4.48 15.91 -3.04
CA GLY A 94 -3.63 15.36 -1.99
C GLY A 94 -2.62 14.34 -2.54
N GLY A 95 -1.74 13.88 -1.67
CA GLY A 95 -0.80 12.83 -1.98
C GLY A 95 -0.42 12.06 -0.73
N MET A 96 -0.27 10.76 -0.90
CA MET A 96 0.28 9.86 0.09
C MET A 96 1.68 9.44 -0.36
N LYS A 97 2.64 9.40 0.55
CA LYS A 97 3.93 8.77 0.31
C LYS A 97 4.00 7.48 1.11
N VAL A 98 4.38 6.42 0.42
CA VAL A 98 4.63 5.10 0.95
C VAL A 98 6.14 4.96 1.07
N HIS A 99 6.63 4.88 2.28
CA HIS A 99 8.03 4.60 2.58
C HIS A 99 8.19 3.12 2.84
N THR A 100 9.14 2.47 2.16
CA THR A 100 9.33 1.03 2.26
C THR A 100 10.77 0.69 2.60
N VAL A 101 10.94 -0.26 3.51
CA VAL A 101 12.23 -0.93 3.75
C VAL A 101 12.08 -2.38 3.31
N MET A 102 12.93 -2.79 2.37
CA MET A 102 12.96 -4.13 1.82
C MET A 102 14.27 -4.80 2.22
N LYS A 103 14.19 -6.05 2.68
CA LYS A 103 15.41 -6.83 2.89
C LYS A 103 15.82 -7.46 1.57
N TYR A 104 17.06 -7.22 1.14
CA TYR A 104 17.53 -7.56 -0.20
C TYR A 104 17.27 -9.03 -0.56
N HIS A 105 17.64 -9.96 0.32
CA HIS A 105 17.48 -11.39 0.05
C HIS A 105 16.02 -11.91 -0.04
N VAL A 106 15.04 -11.18 0.50
CA VAL A 106 13.61 -11.59 0.42
C VAL A 106 12.91 -10.94 -0.76
N GLY A 107 13.30 -9.71 -1.11
CA GLY A 107 12.67 -8.94 -2.18
C GLY A 107 11.26 -8.42 -1.84
N VAL A 108 10.86 -8.43 -0.58
CA VAL A 108 9.55 -7.92 -0.13
C VAL A 108 9.70 -6.79 0.90
N PRO A 109 8.76 -5.83 0.94
CA PRO A 109 8.69 -4.83 2.01
C PRO A 109 8.49 -5.49 3.38
N MET A 110 9.35 -5.14 4.34
CA MET A 110 9.23 -5.53 5.75
C MET A 110 8.65 -4.41 6.59
N VAL A 111 8.96 -3.16 6.25
CA VAL A 111 8.40 -1.97 6.90
C VAL A 111 7.70 -1.15 5.83
N VAL A 112 6.47 -0.72 6.12
CA VAL A 112 5.70 0.19 5.28
C VAL A 112 5.16 1.31 6.16
N GLN A 113 5.58 2.54 5.88
CA GLN A 113 5.07 3.72 6.56
C GLN A 113 4.33 4.62 5.56
N LEU A 114 3.09 4.98 5.91
CA LEU A 114 2.26 5.85 5.10
C LEU A 114 2.27 7.25 5.70
N THR A 115 2.64 8.24 4.89
CA THR A 115 2.70 9.63 5.32
C THR A 115 2.08 10.54 4.27
N SER A 116 1.86 11.80 4.65
CA SER A 116 1.64 12.85 3.65
C SER A 116 2.77 12.88 2.63
N ALA A 117 2.44 13.10 1.35
CA ALA A 117 3.44 13.14 0.28
C ALA A 117 4.50 14.22 0.50
N ALA A 118 4.13 15.31 1.18
CA ALA A 118 5.05 16.39 1.52
C ALA A 118 6.12 16.01 2.57
N LYS A 119 6.03 14.85 3.24
CA LYS A 119 7.04 14.41 4.21
C LYS A 119 8.28 13.89 3.47
N HIS A 120 9.46 14.35 3.89
CA HIS A 120 10.74 13.92 3.32
C HIS A 120 11.18 12.57 3.88
N ASP A 121 11.96 11.82 3.09
CA ASP A 121 12.31 10.43 3.40
C ASP A 121 13.32 10.33 4.54
N HIS A 122 14.11 11.37 4.78
CA HIS A 122 15.07 11.40 5.89
C HIS A 122 14.41 11.27 7.28
N TYR A 123 13.10 11.54 7.40
CA TYR A 123 12.37 11.30 8.64
C TYR A 123 12.18 9.79 8.90
N LEU A 124 11.98 8.99 7.84
CA LEU A 124 11.90 7.53 7.95
C LEU A 124 13.21 6.95 8.52
N LEU A 125 14.36 7.47 8.05
CA LEU A 125 15.68 6.99 8.50
C LEU A 125 15.88 7.08 10.02
N LYS A 126 15.16 7.98 10.70
CA LYS A 126 15.20 8.12 12.17
C LYS A 126 14.32 7.11 12.89
N GLU A 127 13.33 6.55 12.20
CA GLU A 127 12.32 5.65 12.77
C GLU A 127 12.66 4.16 12.51
N VAL A 128 13.48 3.89 11.49
CA VAL A 128 13.88 2.53 11.10
C VAL A 128 15.00 2.01 12.01
N HIS A 129 14.68 0.97 12.79
CA HIS A 129 15.63 0.21 13.58
C HIS A 129 15.78 -1.17 12.94
N LEU A 130 16.92 -1.42 12.29
CA LEU A 130 17.22 -2.70 11.68
C LEU A 130 17.74 -3.67 12.76
N PRO A 131 17.38 -4.96 12.69
CA PRO A 131 17.86 -5.99 13.61
C PRO A 131 19.34 -6.32 13.43
#